data_AF-A0A919D8F3-F1
#
_entry.id   AF-A0A919D8F3-F1
#
_cell.length_a   1.000
_cell.length_b   1.000
_cell.length_c   1.000
_cell.angle_alpha   90.00
_cell.angle_beta   90.00
_cell.angle_gamma   90.00
#
_symmetry.space_group_name_H-M   'P 1'
#
loop_
_entity.id
_entity.type
_entity.pdbx_description
1 polymer ?
#
loop_
_entity_poly.entity_id
_entity_poly.type
_entity_poly.pdbx_seq_one_letter_code
_entity_poly.pdbx_strand_id
1 'polypeptide(L)' 'MGRAVGSQTLKAVIRGARNQAIHWEEGQCRPATVQVFQGLAQDFGAPFGDYSTANLAMPVITLLGWRTYDDYVADMRRFS' A
#
# COMPACT_ATOMS: atom_id res chain seq x y z
N MET A 1 -11.49 -14.20 -5.07
CA MET A 1 -11.68 -13.13 -4.07
C MET A 1 -10.33 -12.82 -3.46
N GLY A 2 -9.84 -11.58 -3.62
CA GLY A 2 -8.49 -11.21 -3.18
C GLY A 2 -8.35 -11.10 -1.67
N ARG A 3 -7.12 -11.14 -1.16
CA ARG A 3 -6.78 -10.92 0.25
C ARG A 3 -7.19 -9.52 0.69
N ALA A 4 -7.72 -9.39 1.91
CA ALA A 4 -7.97 -8.10 2.56
C ALA A 4 -6.72 -7.62 3.33
N VAL A 5 -6.53 -6.31 3.38
CA VAL A 5 -5.50 -5.61 4.16
C VAL A 5 -6.22 -4.48 4.88
N GLY A 6 -6.57 -4.71 6.15
CA GLY A 6 -7.51 -3.86 6.87
C GLY A 6 -8.88 -3.88 6.20
N SER A 7 -9.44 -2.70 5.98
CA SER A 7 -10.70 -2.47 5.25
C SER A 7 -10.57 -2.57 3.73
N GLN A 8 -9.34 -2.69 3.20
CA GLN A 8 -9.05 -2.56 1.77
C GLN A 8 -8.67 -3.89 1.11
N THR A 9 -8.73 -3.93 -0.22
CA THR A 9 -8.22 -5.07 -0.99
C THR A 9 -6.71 -4.99 -1.16
N LEU A 10 -6.03 -6.14 -1.13
CA LEU A 10 -4.60 -6.27 -1.43
C LEU A 10 -4.22 -5.59 -2.76
N LYS A 11 -5.09 -5.71 -3.77
CA LYS A 11 -4.90 -5.07 -5.08
C LYS A 11 -4.86 -3.55 -5.00
N ALA A 12 -5.77 -2.94 -4.24
CA ALA A 12 -5.80 -1.51 -4.03
C ALA A 12 -4.52 -1.04 -3.29
N VAL A 13 -4.13 -1.76 -2.24
CA VAL A 13 -2.93 -1.44 -1.46
C VAL A 13 -1.66 -1.50 -2.30
N ILE A 14 -1.44 -2.59 -3.06
CA ILE A 14 -0.25 -2.74 -3.92
C ILE A 14 -0.21 -1.65 -4.99
N ARG A 15 -1.34 -1.38 -5.66
CA ARG A 15 -1.40 -0.35 -6.70
C ARG A 15 -1.18 1.05 -6.13
N GLY A 16 -1.80 1.35 -4.98
CA GLY A 16 -1.65 2.61 -4.27
C GLY A 16 -0.21 2.83 -3.82
N ALA A 17 0.40 1.84 -3.18
CA ALA A 17 1.80 1.89 -2.73
C ALA A 17 2.78 2.10 -3.88
N ARG A 18 2.61 1.38 -5.00
CA ARG A 18 3.43 1.59 -6.21
C ARG A 18 3.29 3.02 -6.74
N ASN A 19 2.07 3.52 -6.88
CA ASN A 19 1.83 4.86 -7.38
C ASN A 19 2.40 5.94 -6.45
N GLN A 20 2.27 5.74 -5.13
CA GLN A 20 2.80 6.65 -4.12
C GLN A 20 4.33 6.69 -4.18
N ALA A 21 4.98 5.53 -4.18
CA ALA A 21 6.44 5.43 -4.25
C ALA A 21 7.03 6.08 -5.51
N ILE A 22 6.27 6.14 -6.61
CA ILE A 22 6.68 6.80 -7.86
C ILE A 22 6.46 8.32 -7.81
N HIS A 23 5.33 8.78 -7.25
CA HIS A 23 4.89 10.18 -7.38
C HIS A 23 4.96 11.02 -6.10
N TRP A 24 5.44 10.48 -4.97
CA TRP A 24 5.43 11.22 -3.70
C TRP A 24 6.30 12.49 -3.74
N GLU A 25 7.41 12.49 -4.49
CA GLU A 25 8.31 13.65 -4.64
C GLU A 25 7.67 14.80 -5.43
N GLU A 26 6.71 14.51 -6.30
CA GLU A 26 5.94 15.51 -7.04
C GLU A 26 4.94 16.24 -6.13
N GLY A 27 4.82 15.83 -4.86
CA GLY A 27 3.91 16.39 -3.86
C GLY A 27 2.43 16.13 -4.15
N GLN A 28 2.11 15.38 -5.21
CA GLN A 28 0.74 15.17 -5.69
C GLN A 28 0.43 13.68 -5.88
N CYS A 29 0.08 13.02 -4.78
CA CYS A 29 -0.53 11.70 -4.86
C CYS A 29 -1.92 11.79 -5.54
N ARG A 30 -2.17 10.91 -6.51
CA ARG A 30 -3.49 10.84 -7.19
C ARG A 30 -4.59 10.51 -6.17
N PRO A 31 -5.85 10.95 -6.41
CA PRO A 31 -6.97 10.72 -5.47
C PRO A 31 -7.16 9.25 -5.04
N ALA A 32 -7.00 8.30 -5.97
CA ALA A 32 -7.09 6.87 -5.65
C ALA A 32 -5.97 6.39 -4.71
N THR A 33 -4.77 6.95 -4.83
CA THR A 33 -3.66 6.66 -3.91
C THR A 33 -3.91 7.28 -2.54
N VAL A 34 -4.40 8.53 -2.51
CA VAL A 34 -4.76 9.22 -1.26
C VAL A 34 -5.81 8.41 -0.48
N GLN A 35 -6.86 7.94 -1.15
CA GLN A 35 -7.90 7.13 -0.52
C GLN A 35 -7.34 5.83 0.08
N VAL A 36 -6.36 5.20 -0.59
CA VAL A 36 -5.70 4.01 -0.05
C VAL A 36 -4.95 4.31 1.23
N PHE A 37 -4.14 5.37 1.26
CA PHE A 37 -3.37 5.71 2.44
C PHE A 37 -4.21 6.27 3.59
N GLN A 38 -5.31 6.98 3.30
CA GLN A 38 -6.30 7.35 4.32
C GLN A 38 -6.93 6.12 4.97
N GLY A 39 -7.31 5.11 4.19
CA GLY A 39 -7.82 3.85 4.73
C GLY A 39 -6.77 3.10 5.55
N LEU A 40 -5.52 3.05 5.08
CA LEU A 40 -4.42 2.41 5.84
C LEU A 40 -4.13 3.15 7.15
N ALA A 41 -4.18 4.48 7.13
CA ALA A 41 -4.00 5.30 8.32
C ALA A 41 -5.15 5.10 9.33
N GLN A 42 -6.38 4.95 8.85
CA GLN A 42 -7.52 4.64 9.70
C GLN A 42 -7.41 3.24 10.34
N ASP A 43 -6.96 2.25 9.58
CA ASP A 43 -6.89 0.86 10.04
C ASP A 43 -5.66 0.56 10.90
N PHE A 44 -4.51 1.19 10.60
CA PHE A 44 -3.21 0.85 11.18
C PHE A 44 -2.45 2.02 11.79
N GLY A 45 -2.89 3.27 11.59
CA GLY A 45 -2.22 4.46 12.11
C GLY A 45 -0.94 4.84 11.37
N ALA A 46 0.04 5.36 12.12
CA ALA A 46 1.35 5.73 11.57
C ALA A 46 2.10 4.50 11.03
N PRO A 47 2.89 4.63 9.95
CA PRO A 47 3.25 5.86 9.25
C PRO A 47 2.33 6.21 8.06
N PHE A 48 1.17 5.57 7.93
CA PHE A 48 0.38 5.66 6.69
C PHE A 48 -0.27 7.03 6.45
N GLY A 49 -0.31 7.90 7.46
CA GLY A 49 -0.72 9.30 7.32
C GLY A 49 0.30 10.19 6.61
N ASP A 50 1.57 9.78 6.55
CA ASP A 50 2.68 10.60 6.02
C ASP A 50 2.89 10.41 4.50
N TYR A 51 1.87 9.92 3.80
CA TYR A 51 1.95 9.52 2.39
C TYR A 51 2.29 10.68 1.43
N SER A 52 2.11 11.93 1.86
CA SER A 52 2.45 13.14 1.11
C SER A 52 3.86 13.65 1.38
N THR A 53 4.55 13.16 2.41
CA THR A 53 5.85 13.69 2.87
C THR A 53 6.95 12.65 2.93
N ALA A 54 6.64 11.36 2.76
CA ALA A 54 7.60 10.27 2.79
C ALA A 54 7.24 9.14 1.82
N ASN A 55 8.24 8.41 1.34
CA ASN A 55 8.01 7.16 0.60
C ASN A 55 7.57 6.05 1.57
N LEU A 56 6.40 5.46 1.32
CA LEU A 56 5.80 4.45 2.20
C LEU A 56 5.87 3.02 1.62
N ALA A 57 6.70 2.77 0.60
CA ALA A 57 6.86 1.43 0.02
C ALA A 57 7.30 0.39 1.06
N MET A 58 8.33 0.70 1.86
CA MET A 58 8.85 -0.22 2.89
C MET A 58 7.85 -0.48 4.03
N PRO A 59 7.16 0.55 4.58
CA PRO A 59 6.05 0.35 5.49
C PRO A 59 4.97 -0.58 4.93
N VAL A 60 4.59 -0.43 3.65
CA VAL A 60 3.59 -1.31 3.02
C VAL A 60 4.11 -2.74 2.86
N ILE A 61 5.35 -2.94 2.39
CA ILE A 61 5.96 -4.29 2.31
C ILE A 61 5.96 -4.98 3.67
N THR A 62 6.29 -4.22 4.72
CA THR A 62 6.27 -4.70 6.11
C THR A 62 4.86 -5.08 6.56
N LEU A 63 3.86 -4.24 6.26
CA LEU A 63 2.45 -4.51 6.54
C LEU A 63 1.93 -5.76 5.83
N LEU A 64 2.32 -5.98 4.58
CA LEU A 64 1.94 -7.17 3.81
C LEU A 64 2.59 -8.45 4.34
N GLY A 65 3.66 -8.30 5.13
CA GLY A 65 4.42 -9.41 5.69
C GLY A 65 5.34 -10.07 4.67
N TRP A 66 5.71 -9.36 3.60
CA TRP A 66 6.58 -9.90 2.55
C TRP A 66 8.03 -9.90 3.03
N ARG A 67 8.49 -11.06 3.52
CA ARG A 67 9.87 -11.25 4.00
C ARG A 67 10.71 -12.00 2.96
N THR A 68 10.05 -12.78 2.12
CA THR A 68 10.64 -13.61 1.09
C THR A 68 9.99 -13.34 -0.26
N TYR A 69 10.67 -13.75 -1.33
CA TYR A 69 10.09 -13.72 -2.68
C TYR A 69 8.81 -14.56 -2.78
N ASP A 70 8.73 -15.68 -2.05
CA ASP A 70 7.57 -16.56 -2.05
C ASP A 70 6.33 -15.90 -1.44
N ASP A 71 6.50 -15.07 -0.40
CA ASP A 71 5.39 -14.28 0.18
C ASP A 71 4.77 -13.35 -0.86
N TYR A 72 5.64 -12.66 -1.62
CA TYR A 72 5.23 -11.81 -2.73
C TYR A 72 4.50 -12.62 -3.82
N VAL A 73 5.07 -13.74 -4.26
CA VAL A 73 4.46 -14.58 -5.30
C VAL A 73 3.10 -15.13 -4.85
N ALA A 74 2.97 -15.54 -3.59
CA ALA A 74 1.72 -16.04 -3.03
C ALA A 74 0.60 -14.99 -3.11
N ASP A 75 0.91 -13.74 -2.79
CA ASP A 75 -0.04 -12.63 -2.87
C ASP A 75 -0.32 -12.20 -4.32
N MET A 76 0.68 -12.23 -5.21
CA MET A 76 0.51 -11.93 -6.63
C MET A 76 -0.25 -13.02 -7.41
N ARG A 77 -0.23 -14.28 -6.95
CA ARG A 77 -1.08 -15.35 -7.51
C ARG A 77 -2.56 -15.18 -7.15
N ARG A 78 -2.86 -14.46 -6.06
CA ARG A 78 -4.24 -14.13 -5.64
C ARG A 78 -4.77 -12.85 -6.31
N PHE A 79 -4.01 -12.33 -7.27
CA PHE A 79 -4.28 -11.08 -7.98
C PHE A 79 -5.15 -11.26 -9.25
N SER A 80 -5.49 -12.52 -9.59
CA SER A 80 -6.35 -12.92 -10.72
C SER A 80 -7.84 -12.74 -10.45
#